data_AF-A0A7Y4UHI9-F1
#
_entry.id   AF-A0A7Y4UHI9-F1
#
_cell.length_a   1.000
_cell.length_b   1.000
_cell.length_c   1.000
_cell.angle_alpha   90.00
_cell.angle_beta   90.00
_cell.angle_gamma   90.00
#
_symmetry.space_group_name_H-M   'P 1'
#
loop_
_entity.id
_entity.type
_entity.pdbx_description
1 polymer ?
#
loop_
_entity_poly.entity_id
_entity_poly.type
_entity_poly.pdbx_seq_one_letter_code
_entity_poly.pdbx_strand_id
1 'polypeptide(L)'
;NGDGFKLALAFLFGEQGEETVALRNQGRPGRSARKWFSYDIPVDSTHPLKLIATYHGEERATRTFEILVDGTRIGEQRIERHRPGSATKRFFDVEYVIPAAAAQGKQKVTVRFQATGGNETAGIFGVRLIRADQ
;
A
#
# COMPACT_ATOMS: atom_id res chain seq x y z
N ASN A 1 -11.93 31.45 -5.90
CA ASN A 1 -12.20 30.96 -4.54
C ASN A 1 -13.03 29.70 -4.67
N GLY A 2 -12.47 28.54 -4.36
CA GLY A 2 -13.14 27.24 -4.52
C GLY A 2 -12.53 26.34 -5.58
N ASP A 3 -11.21 26.12 -5.56
CA ASP A 3 -10.63 24.98 -6.25
C ASP A 3 -11.08 23.72 -5.52
N GLY A 4 -12.01 23.03 -6.17
CA GLY A 4 -12.63 21.82 -5.68
C GLY A 4 -11.58 20.78 -5.31
N PHE A 5 -11.74 20.24 -4.12
CA PHE A 5 -11.12 19.01 -3.62
C PHE A 5 -11.19 17.89 -4.69
N LYS A 6 -10.22 17.82 -5.59
CA LYS A 6 -9.91 16.61 -6.32
C LYS A 6 -8.99 15.77 -5.45
N LEU A 7 -9.56 15.19 -4.38
CA LEU A 7 -9.09 13.87 -3.98
C LEU A 7 -9.31 12.99 -5.20
N ALA A 8 -8.27 12.72 -5.97
CA ALA A 8 -8.29 11.64 -6.93
C ALA A 8 -8.47 10.37 -6.10
N LEU A 9 -9.73 9.96 -5.93
CA LEU A 9 -10.07 8.61 -5.53
C LEU A 9 -9.62 7.73 -6.70
N ALA A 10 -8.33 7.41 -6.71
CA ALA A 10 -7.75 6.56 -7.71
C ALA A 10 -8.35 5.18 -7.51
N PHE A 11 -9.23 4.79 -8.42
CA PHE A 11 -9.67 3.40 -8.51
C PHE A 11 -8.44 2.56 -8.82
N LEU A 12 -8.13 1.60 -7.94
CA LEU A 12 -7.10 0.60 -8.19
C LEU A 12 -7.60 -0.31 -9.32
N PHE A 13 -6.81 -0.49 -10.37
CA PHE A 13 -7.14 -1.40 -11.47
C PHE A 13 -5.93 -2.26 -11.84
N GLY A 14 -6.14 -3.25 -12.72
CA GLY A 14 -5.06 -4.12 -13.18
C GLY A 14 -4.47 -4.98 -12.05
N GLU A 15 -5.29 -5.45 -11.12
CA GLU A 15 -4.83 -6.32 -10.04
C GLU A 15 -4.12 -7.56 -10.60
N GLN A 16 -2.90 -7.78 -10.16
CA GLN A 16 -2.12 -8.98 -10.42
C GLN A 16 -1.55 -9.48 -9.11
N GLY A 17 -1.28 -10.77 -9.00
CA GLY A 17 -0.62 -11.29 -7.81
C GLY A 17 -0.46 -12.80 -7.82
N GLU A 18 0.27 -13.27 -6.83
CA GLU A 18 0.59 -14.67 -6.62
C GLU A 18 0.38 -15.03 -5.15
N GLU A 19 -0.35 -16.13 -4.93
CA GLU A 19 -0.75 -16.60 -3.59
C GLU A 19 -1.42 -15.51 -2.75
N THR A 20 -2.38 -14.81 -3.37
CA THR A 20 -3.13 -13.72 -2.72
C THR A 20 -4.34 -14.25 -1.97
N VAL A 21 -4.71 -13.57 -0.87
CA VAL A 21 -5.86 -13.89 -0.04
C VAL A 21 -6.69 -12.63 0.14
N ALA A 22 -7.98 -12.71 -0.20
CA ALA A 22 -8.94 -11.66 0.11
C ALA A 22 -9.27 -11.68 1.61
N LEU A 23 -9.24 -10.51 2.24
CA LEU A 23 -9.47 -10.33 3.66
C LEU A 23 -10.72 -9.47 3.90
N ARG A 24 -11.33 -9.66 5.06
CA ARG A 24 -12.34 -8.74 5.58
C ARG A 24 -12.11 -8.53 7.06
N ASN A 25 -11.93 -7.28 7.47
CA ASN A 25 -11.70 -6.92 8.86
C ASN A 25 -12.51 -5.67 9.21
N GLN A 26 -13.33 -5.75 10.26
CA GLN A 26 -14.23 -4.67 10.68
C GLN A 26 -15.05 -4.06 9.52
N GLY A 27 -15.51 -4.92 8.60
CA GLY A 27 -16.28 -4.51 7.42
C GLY A 27 -15.45 -3.97 6.25
N ARG A 28 -14.16 -3.67 6.43
CA ARG A 28 -13.27 -3.18 5.37
C ARG A 28 -12.71 -4.35 4.55
N PRO A 29 -12.80 -4.31 3.21
CA PRO A 29 -12.11 -5.26 2.35
C PRO A 29 -10.60 -5.00 2.40
N GLY A 30 -9.81 -6.06 2.28
CA GLY A 30 -8.36 -5.96 2.16
C GLY A 30 -7.78 -7.16 1.43
N ARG A 31 -6.46 -7.14 1.25
CA ARG A 31 -5.73 -8.24 0.61
C ARG A 31 -4.39 -8.44 1.30
N SER A 32 -3.97 -9.70 1.39
CA SER A 32 -2.59 -10.10 1.67
C SER A 32 -2.11 -11.07 0.61
N ALA A 33 -0.82 -11.38 0.62
CA ALA A 33 -0.22 -12.37 -0.26
C ALA A 33 0.95 -13.08 0.41
N ARG A 34 1.10 -14.38 0.15
CA ARG A 34 2.31 -15.12 0.53
C ARG A 34 3.52 -14.73 -0.31
N LYS A 35 3.30 -14.33 -1.57
CA LYS A 35 4.36 -13.85 -2.46
C LYS A 35 4.22 -12.38 -2.77
N TRP A 36 3.26 -12.00 -3.62
CA TRP A 36 3.11 -10.58 -3.98
C TRP A 36 1.75 -10.29 -4.59
N PHE A 37 1.39 -9.01 -4.62
CA PHE A 37 0.30 -8.49 -5.43
C PHE A 37 0.57 -7.04 -5.81
N SER A 38 -0.07 -6.56 -6.87
CA SER A 38 0.11 -5.21 -7.38
C SER A 38 -1.15 -4.61 -7.96
N TYR A 39 -1.15 -3.27 -8.04
CA TYR A 39 -2.18 -2.47 -8.67
C TYR A 39 -1.57 -1.40 -9.54
N ASP A 40 -2.22 -1.10 -10.66
CA ASP A 40 -1.96 0.12 -11.41
C ASP A 40 -2.73 1.27 -10.77
N ILE A 41 -2.04 2.39 -10.54
CA ILE A 41 -2.60 3.61 -9.95
C ILE A 41 -2.26 4.79 -10.87
N PRO A 42 -3.23 5.61 -11.31
CA PRO A 42 -2.96 6.85 -12.01
C PRO A 42 -2.13 7.81 -11.18
N VAL A 43 -1.23 8.55 -11.84
CA VAL A 43 -0.36 9.55 -11.20
C VAL A 43 -0.45 10.87 -11.93
N ASP A 44 -0.29 11.95 -11.17
CA ASP A 44 0.10 13.25 -11.70
C ASP A 44 1.58 13.46 -11.39
N SER A 45 2.43 13.17 -12.38
CA SER A 45 3.88 13.22 -12.24
C SER A 45 4.47 14.64 -12.25
N THR A 46 3.62 15.67 -12.37
CA THR A 46 4.04 17.08 -12.25
C THR A 46 4.22 17.52 -10.80
N HIS A 47 3.75 16.71 -9.85
CA HIS A 47 3.83 16.98 -8.42
C HIS A 47 4.60 15.88 -7.69
N PRO A 48 5.26 16.19 -6.55
CA PRO A 48 5.83 15.14 -5.71
C PRO A 48 4.70 14.29 -5.11
N LEU A 49 4.91 12.97 -5.04
CA LEU A 49 3.89 12.02 -4.63
C LEU A 49 4.32 11.21 -3.40
N LYS A 50 3.33 10.87 -2.57
CA LYS A 50 3.46 9.86 -1.52
C LYS A 50 2.41 8.78 -1.71
N LEU A 51 2.79 7.55 -1.40
CA LEU A 51 1.87 6.44 -1.23
C LEU A 51 1.46 6.35 0.23
N ILE A 52 0.16 6.29 0.49
CA ILE A 52 -0.38 5.91 1.79
C ILE A 52 -0.94 4.51 1.67
N ALA A 53 -0.43 3.60 2.51
CA ALA A 53 -0.97 2.26 2.67
C ALA A 53 -1.59 2.12 4.07
N THR A 54 -2.80 1.58 4.12
CA THR A 54 -3.50 1.27 5.38
C THR A 54 -3.31 -0.20 5.72
N TYR A 55 -2.70 -0.47 6.88
CA TYR A 55 -2.52 -1.81 7.42
C TYR A 55 -3.42 -2.03 8.65
N HIS A 56 -3.43 -3.26 9.15
CA HIS A 56 -4.07 -3.59 10.43
C HIS A 56 -3.07 -4.34 11.34
N GLY A 57 -2.99 -3.94 12.62
CA GLY A 57 -2.00 -4.51 13.56
C GLY A 57 -2.33 -5.92 14.08
N GLU A 58 -3.50 -6.47 13.79
CA GLU A 58 -3.87 -7.84 14.21
C GLU A 58 -3.38 -8.89 13.21
N GLU A 59 -2.07 -9.07 13.15
CA GLU A 59 -1.44 -10.12 12.35
C GLU A 59 -1.20 -11.40 13.17
N ARG A 60 -1.45 -12.55 12.55
CA ARG A 60 -1.32 -13.87 13.20
C ARG A 60 0.13 -14.36 13.29
N ALA A 61 1.02 -13.78 12.50
CA ALA A 61 2.44 -14.06 12.42
C ALA A 61 3.20 -12.77 12.09
N THR A 62 4.52 -12.78 12.26
CA THR A 62 5.37 -11.67 11.80
C THR A 62 5.26 -11.54 10.28
N ARG A 63 5.07 -10.31 9.81
CA ARG A 63 4.98 -9.98 8.39
C ARG A 63 6.18 -9.13 8.00
N THR A 64 6.81 -9.46 6.88
CA THR A 64 7.88 -8.64 6.29
C THR A 64 7.65 -8.56 4.79
N PHE A 65 7.65 -7.34 4.27
CA PHE A 65 7.41 -7.09 2.86
C PHE A 65 7.97 -5.74 2.43
N GLU A 66 8.22 -5.62 1.13
CA GLU A 66 8.64 -4.39 0.48
C GLU A 66 7.50 -3.79 -0.32
N ILE A 67 7.57 -2.47 -0.49
CA ILE A 67 6.67 -1.68 -1.31
C ILE A 67 7.48 -1.16 -2.49
N LEU A 68 7.04 -1.50 -3.70
CA LEU A 68 7.70 -1.11 -4.94
C LEU A 68 6.76 -0.28 -5.80
N VAL A 69 7.31 0.70 -6.50
CA VAL A 69 6.65 1.49 -7.55
C VAL A 69 7.42 1.28 -8.84
N ASP A 70 6.78 0.65 -9.82
CA ASP A 70 7.42 0.24 -11.09
C ASP A 70 8.76 -0.47 -10.87
N GLY A 71 8.80 -1.38 -9.88
CA GLY A 71 10.01 -2.12 -9.51
C GLY A 71 11.02 -1.35 -8.66
N THR A 72 10.84 -0.04 -8.44
CA THR A 72 11.67 0.75 -7.53
C THR A 72 11.17 0.60 -6.10
N ARG A 73 12.02 0.08 -5.20
CA ARG A 73 11.66 -0.02 -3.78
C ARG A 73 11.54 1.38 -3.15
N ILE A 74 10.38 1.68 -2.58
CA ILE A 74 10.09 2.95 -1.89
C ILE A 74 9.97 2.79 -0.38
N GLY A 75 9.90 1.55 0.11
CA GLY A 75 9.86 1.28 1.53
C GLY A 75 9.82 -0.21 1.83
N GLU A 76 9.96 -0.52 3.12
CA GLU A 76 9.80 -1.85 3.69
C GLU A 76 8.88 -1.76 4.91
N GLN A 77 8.25 -2.87 5.25
CA GLN A 77 7.44 -3.01 6.44
C GLN A 77 7.76 -4.28 7.17
N ARG A 78 7.75 -4.15 8.50
CA ARG A 78 7.75 -5.25 9.43
C ARG A 78 6.62 -5.04 10.43
N ILE A 79 5.66 -5.95 10.46
CA ILE A 79 4.58 -5.95 11.45
C ILE A 79 4.75 -7.20 12.29
N GLU A 80 5.03 -7.00 13.58
CA GLU A 80 5.24 -8.13 14.49
C GLU A 80 3.91 -8.73 14.92
N ARG A 81 3.93 -10.03 15.20
CA ARG A 81 2.78 -10.70 15.80
C ARG A 81 2.53 -10.12 17.19
N HIS A 82 1.38 -9.49 17.38
CA HIS A 82 0.94 -9.11 18.71
C HIS A 82 0.26 -10.27 19.44
N ARG A 83 0.36 -10.29 20.78
CA ARG A 83 -0.36 -11.26 21.60
C ARG A 83 -1.88 -11.07 21.44
N PRO A 84 -2.68 -12.15 21.44
CA PRO A 84 -4.13 -12.05 21.52
C PRO A 84 -4.56 -11.15 22.69
N GLY A 85 -5.37 -10.13 22.42
CA GLY A 85 -5.81 -9.14 23.43
C GLY A 85 -5.02 -7.83 23.50
N SER A 86 -3.98 -7.66 22.68
CA SER A 86 -3.26 -6.37 22.56
C SER A 86 -4.16 -5.23 22.04
N ALA A 87 -3.97 -4.01 22.54
CA ALA A 87 -4.68 -2.79 22.11
C ALA A 87 -4.32 -2.30 20.69
N THR A 88 -3.49 -3.05 19.97
CA THR A 88 -2.98 -2.74 18.61
C THR A 88 -3.88 -3.23 17.47
N LYS A 89 -5.13 -3.63 17.76
CA LYS A 89 -6.15 -4.01 16.76
C LYS A 89 -6.77 -2.80 16.05
N ARG A 90 -5.94 -1.92 15.52
CA ARG A 90 -6.40 -0.73 14.81
C ARG A 90 -5.80 -0.68 13.43
N PHE A 91 -6.56 -0.06 12.52
CA PHE A 91 -6.01 0.37 11.25
C PHE A 91 -5.02 1.50 11.49
N PHE A 92 -3.94 1.49 10.73
CA PHE A 92 -2.96 2.57 10.73
C PHE A 92 -2.47 2.81 9.31
N ASP A 93 -2.17 4.07 9.02
CA ASP A 93 -1.67 4.51 7.73
C ASP A 93 -0.15 4.67 7.82
N VAL A 94 0.56 4.24 6.77
CA VAL A 94 2.00 4.48 6.60
C VAL A 94 2.22 5.20 5.29
N GLU A 95 3.04 6.25 5.34
CA GLU A 95 3.41 7.04 4.18
C GLU A 95 4.76 6.58 3.61
N TYR A 96 4.84 6.46 2.29
CA TYR A 96 6.06 6.21 1.55
C TYR A 96 6.25 7.31 0.52
N VAL A 97 7.40 8.00 0.59
CA VAL A 97 7.78 8.97 -0.44
C VAL A 97 8.06 8.22 -1.73
N ILE A 98 7.45 8.67 -2.83
CA ILE A 98 7.75 8.14 -4.16
C ILE A 98 8.88 8.98 -4.74
N PRO A 99 10.05 8.39 -5.04
CA PRO A 99 11.12 9.11 -5.73
C PRO A 99 10.60 9.67 -7.05
N ALA A 100 10.91 10.94 -7.36
CA ALA A 100 10.43 11.59 -8.58
C ALA A 100 10.76 10.76 -9.84
N ALA A 101 11.95 10.17 -9.89
CA ALA A 101 12.38 9.29 -10.97
C ALA A 101 11.48 8.07 -11.19
N ALA A 102 10.77 7.58 -10.16
CA ALA A 102 9.86 6.45 -10.28
C ALA A 102 8.54 6.83 -10.97
N ALA A 103 8.13 8.10 -10.94
CA ALA A 103 6.86 8.57 -11.50
C ALA A 103 7.01 9.55 -12.66
N GLN A 104 8.19 10.13 -12.89
CA GLN A 104 8.41 11.22 -13.85
C GLN A 104 7.94 10.87 -15.27
N GLY A 105 7.12 11.75 -15.86
CA GLY A 105 6.60 11.59 -17.22
C GLY A 105 5.55 10.49 -17.38
N LYS A 106 5.19 9.79 -16.30
CA LYS A 106 4.18 8.74 -16.31
C LYS A 106 2.81 9.31 -15.99
N GLN A 107 1.79 8.62 -16.48
CA GLN A 107 0.36 8.84 -16.16
C GLN A 107 -0.19 7.77 -15.22
N LYS A 108 0.52 6.66 -15.06
CA LYS A 108 0.23 5.60 -14.09
C LYS A 108 1.53 4.94 -13.62
N VAL A 109 1.47 4.33 -12.44
CA VAL A 109 2.53 3.47 -11.90
C VAL A 109 1.93 2.18 -11.37
N THR A 110 2.70 1.10 -11.38
CA THR A 110 2.35 -0.16 -10.73
C THR A 110 2.91 -0.16 -9.32
N VAL A 111 2.03 -0.17 -8.33
CA VAL A 111 2.39 -0.36 -6.91
C VAL A 111 2.35 -1.84 -6.59
N ARG A 112 3.46 -2.41 -6.12
CA ARG A 112 3.57 -3.81 -5.72
C ARG A 112 3.90 -3.94 -4.23
N PHE A 113 3.19 -4.83 -3.56
CA PHE A 113 3.53 -5.32 -2.22
C PHE A 113 4.13 -6.71 -2.37
N GLN A 114 5.38 -6.89 -1.93
CA GLN A 114 6.14 -8.11 -2.14
C GLN A 114 6.66 -8.64 -0.82
N ALA A 115 6.22 -9.85 -0.45
CA ALA A 115 6.69 -10.52 0.75
C ALA A 115 8.19 -10.82 0.68
N THR A 116 8.85 -10.77 1.84
CA THR A 116 10.29 -11.00 1.96
C THR A 116 10.59 -11.98 3.09
N GLY A 117 11.76 -12.62 3.04
CA GLY A 117 12.27 -13.46 4.13
C GLY A 117 11.42 -14.70 4.42
N GLY A 118 10.69 -15.22 3.43
CA GLY A 118 9.78 -16.37 3.59
C GLY A 118 8.52 -16.06 4.41
N ASN A 119 8.29 -14.80 4.79
CA ASN A 119 7.05 -14.35 5.42
C ASN A 119 6.00 -13.99 4.36
N GLU A 120 4.91 -13.37 4.80
CA GLU A 120 3.82 -12.89 3.95
C GLU A 120 3.68 -11.37 4.10
N THR A 121 2.95 -10.74 3.18
CA THR A 121 2.49 -9.37 3.41
C THR A 121 1.45 -9.34 4.53
N ALA A 122 1.35 -8.21 5.22
CA ALA A 122 0.22 -7.97 6.10
C ALA A 122 -1.08 -7.75 5.31
N GLY A 123 -2.21 -7.68 6.00
CA GLY A 123 -3.44 -7.21 5.40
C GLY A 123 -3.33 -5.74 5.02
N ILE A 124 -3.44 -5.45 3.72
CA ILE A 124 -3.55 -4.09 3.17
C ILE A 124 -5.02 -3.79 2.89
N PHE A 125 -5.54 -2.75 3.54
CA PHE A 125 -6.96 -2.37 3.53
C PHE A 125 -7.23 -1.02 2.85
N GLY A 126 -6.18 -0.39 2.34
CA GLY A 126 -6.26 0.88 1.65
C GLY A 126 -4.94 1.19 0.98
N VAL A 127 -5.00 1.69 -0.25
CA VAL A 127 -3.84 2.17 -1.01
C VAL A 127 -4.29 3.43 -1.73
N ARG A 128 -3.61 4.55 -1.47
CA ARG A 128 -3.91 5.82 -2.14
C ARG A 128 -2.62 6.61 -2.39
N LEU A 129 -2.62 7.37 -3.47
CA LEU A 129 -1.59 8.35 -3.75
C LEU A 129 -2.06 9.73 -3.33
N ILE A 130 -1.17 10.48 -2.69
CA ILE A 130 -1.39 11.89 -2.38
C ILE A 130 -0.26 12.73 -2.96
N ARG A 131 -0.56 13.99 -3.20
CA ARG A 131 0.43 15.01 -3.46
C ARG A 131 1.17 15.35 -2.16
N ALA A 132 2.49 15.46 -2.24
CA ALA A 132 3.35 15.74 -1.09
C ALA A 132 3.58 17.25 -0.87
N ASP A 133 3.09 18.08 -1.77
CA ASP A 133 3.17 19.54 -1.76
C ASP A 133 1.86 20.21 -1.32
N GLN A 134 0.96 19.44 -0.69
CA GLN A 134 -0.31 19.90 -0.11
C GLN A 134 -0.23 20.02 1.42
#